data_AF-A0A960Y021-F1
#
_entry.id   AF-A0A960Y021-F1
#
_cell.length_a   1.000
_cell.length_b   1.000
_cell.length_c   1.000
_cell.angle_alpha   90.00
_cell.angle_beta   90.00
_cell.angle_gamma   90.00
#
_symmetry.space_group_name_H-M   'P 1'
#
loop_
_entity.id
_entity.type
_entity.pdbx_description
1 polymer ?
#
loop_
_entity_poly.entity_id
_entity_poly.type
_entity_poly.pdbx_seq_one_letter_code
_entity_poly.pdbx_strand_id
1 'polypeptide(L)'
;MPFVFSPCKDGSPNCKTEDGEFLHSHYNPQKEAKRFLESQVSNWKSNLFFLGGGFLYHPESLLEFPVLPKSVVVWEPEIDLQKFPYLKKKFLN
;
A
#
# COMPACT_ATOMS: atom_id res chain seq x y z
N MET A 1 3.62 -17.16 -2.62
CA MET A 1 3.82 -17.40 -1.18
C MET A 1 2.58 -16.94 -0.44
N PRO A 2 2.00 -17.74 0.46
CA PRO A 2 0.85 -17.30 1.23
C PRO A 2 1.27 -16.20 2.21
N PHE A 3 0.56 -15.08 2.19
CA PHE A 3 0.69 -14.01 3.18
C PHE A 3 -0.34 -14.23 4.30
N VAL A 4 0.07 -14.00 5.54
CA VAL A 4 -0.82 -14.07 6.71
C VAL A 4 -1.03 -12.67 7.27
N PHE A 5 -2.29 -12.31 7.50
CA PHE A 5 -2.63 -11.03 8.14
C PHE A 5 -1.94 -10.93 9.51
N SER A 6 -1.21 -9.85 9.72
CA SER A 6 -0.48 -9.56 10.95
C SER A 6 -0.40 -8.05 11.10
N PRO A 7 -1.15 -7.43 12.03
CA PRO A 7 -1.16 -5.98 12.16
C PRO A 7 0.20 -5.42 12.60
N CYS A 8 0.44 -4.16 12.25
CA CYS A 8 1.54 -3.35 12.75
C CYS A 8 1.35 -2.97 14.23
N LYS A 9 2.41 -2.48 14.86
CA LYS A 9 2.36 -2.00 16.26
C LYS A 9 1.39 -0.84 16.47
N ASP A 10 1.17 -0.02 15.45
CA ASP A 10 0.21 1.09 15.46
C ASP A 10 -1.22 0.66 15.13
N GLY A 11 -1.47 -0.64 14.92
CA GLY A 11 -2.76 -1.20 14.54
C GLY A 11 -3.06 -1.15 13.04
N SER A 12 -2.16 -0.59 12.23
CA SER A 12 -2.31 -0.54 10.77
C SER A 12 -2.27 -1.97 10.18
N PRO A 13 -3.10 -2.27 9.15
CA PRO A 13 -3.13 -3.60 8.55
C PRO A 13 -1.82 -3.96 7.83
N ASN A 14 -1.32 -5.16 8.07
CA ASN A 14 -0.11 -5.63 7.40
C ASN A 14 -0.18 -7.15 7.23
N CYS A 15 0.78 -7.70 6.49
CA CYS A 15 0.94 -9.12 6.27
C CYS A 15 2.38 -9.52 6.54
N LYS A 16 2.57 -10.79 6.86
CA LYS A 16 3.88 -11.41 6.91
C LYS A 16 3.95 -12.69 6.08
N THR A 17 5.14 -13.02 5.62
CA THR A 17 5.46 -14.33 5.05
C THR A 17 5.49 -15.40 6.15
N GLU A 18 5.54 -16.66 5.77
CA GLU A 18 5.71 -17.79 6.71
C GLU A 18 7.03 -17.68 7.49
N ASP A 19 8.08 -17.15 6.86
CA ASP A 19 9.39 -16.86 7.46
C ASP A 19 9.38 -15.66 8.41
N GLY A 20 8.25 -14.97 8.54
CA GLY A 20 8.04 -13.86 9.47
C GLY A 20 8.45 -12.49 8.94
N GLU A 21 8.79 -12.37 7.65
CA GLU A 21 9.10 -11.09 7.03
C GLU A 21 7.81 -10.31 6.75
N PHE A 22 7.76 -9.04 7.14
CA PHE A 22 6.60 -8.21 6.90
C PHE A 22 6.60 -7.63 5.49
N LEU A 23 5.41 -7.52 4.89
CA LEU A 23 5.22 -6.89 3.58
C LEU A 23 5.54 -5.39 3.61
N HIS A 24 5.19 -4.72 4.72
CA HIS A 24 5.53 -3.35 5.02
C HIS A 24 6.16 -3.24 6.42
N SER A 25 6.70 -2.08 6.76
CA SER A 25 7.17 -1.70 8.08
C SER A 25 6.18 -2.10 9.16
N HIS A 26 6.63 -2.99 10.05
CA HIS A 26 5.85 -3.44 11.20
C HIS A 26 5.51 -2.32 12.20
N TYR A 27 6.20 -1.17 12.12
CA TYR A 27 5.99 -0.05 13.04
C TYR A 27 4.97 0.95 12.51
N ASN A 28 5.13 1.38 11.26
CA ASN A 28 4.27 2.37 10.63
C ASN A 28 4.43 2.27 9.10
N PRO A 29 3.51 1.56 8.41
CA PRO A 29 3.61 1.32 6.97
C PRO A 29 3.28 2.57 6.14
N GLN A 30 2.43 3.48 6.64
CA GLN A 30 2.13 4.75 5.96
C GLN A 30 3.36 5.65 5.86
N LYS A 31 4.14 5.75 6.94
CA LYS A 31 5.38 6.56 6.98
C LYS A 31 6.44 5.98 6.06
N GLU A 32 6.55 4.66 5.98
CA GLU A 32 7.42 3.99 5.00
C GLU A 32 6.97 4.30 3.57
N ALA A 33 5.68 4.14 3.26
CA ALA A 33 5.14 4.37 1.93
C ALA A 33 5.35 5.82 1.47
N LYS A 34 5.15 6.79 2.36
CA LYS A 34 5.45 8.20 2.11
C LYS A 34 6.93 8.43 1.81
N ARG A 35 7.83 7.92 2.63
CA ARG A 35 9.29 8.05 2.42
C ARG A 35 9.73 7.44 1.10
N PHE A 36 9.16 6.29 0.74
CA PHE A 36 9.40 5.67 -0.55
C PHE A 36 8.99 6.63 -1.68
N LEU A 37 7.79 7.18 -1.63
CA LEU A 37 7.29 8.13 -2.64
C LEU A 37 8.12 9.42 -2.72
N GLU A 38 8.52 9.99 -1.58
CA GLU A 38 9.41 11.15 -1.51
C GLU A 38 10.74 10.86 -2.22
N SER A 39 11.31 9.67 -2.05
CA SER A 39 12.55 9.25 -2.72
C SER A 39 12.40 9.12 -4.25
N GLN A 40 11.17 8.95 -4.73
CA GLN A 40 10.87 8.76 -6.16
C GLN A 40 10.37 10.04 -6.84
N VAL A 41 10.09 11.11 -6.09
CA VAL A 41 9.36 12.29 -6.60
C VAL A 41 10.01 12.93 -7.83
N SER A 42 11.35 12.97 -7.87
CA SER A 42 12.13 13.50 -8.99
C SER A 42 11.98 12.68 -10.28
N ASN A 43 11.57 11.42 -10.16
CA ASN A 43 11.38 10.49 -11.27
C ASN A 43 9.90 10.35 -11.68
N TRP A 44 8.98 11.03 -11.01
CA TRP A 44 7.56 10.91 -11.29
C TRP A 44 7.24 11.34 -12.73
N LYS A 45 6.49 10.48 -13.40
CA LYS A 45 5.89 10.80 -14.70
C LYS A 45 4.48 11.33 -14.48
N SER A 46 3.87 11.86 -15.53
CA SER A 46 2.47 12.29 -15.48
C SER A 46 1.54 11.14 -15.07
N ASN A 47 1.92 9.89 -15.37
CA ASN A 47 1.12 8.71 -15.09
C ASN A 47 1.94 7.77 -14.19
N LEU A 48 1.39 7.35 -13.05
CA LEU A 48 2.00 6.37 -12.17
C LEU A 48 1.28 5.03 -12.23
N PHE A 49 2.05 3.95 -12.16
CA PHE A 49 1.56 2.58 -12.17
C PHE A 49 2.11 1.85 -10.93
N PHE A 50 1.21 1.37 -10.08
CA PHE A 50 1.53 0.48 -8.97
C PHE A 50 1.17 -0.95 -9.36
N LEU A 51 2.17 -1.84 -9.32
CA LEU A 51 1.98 -3.28 -9.53
C LEU A 51 1.99 -3.94 -8.15
N GLY A 52 0.83 -4.43 -7.72
CA GLY A 52 0.55 -4.77 -6.34
C GLY A 52 0.07 -3.55 -5.56
N GLY A 53 -1.20 -3.57 -5.17
CA GLY A 53 -1.82 -2.53 -4.35
C GLY A 53 -1.69 -2.81 -2.86
N GLY A 54 -1.70 -4.09 -2.47
CA GLY A 54 -1.66 -4.50 -1.06
C GLY A 54 -2.71 -3.75 -0.23
N PHE A 55 -2.28 -3.10 0.86
CA PHE A 55 -3.13 -2.27 1.72
C PHE A 55 -3.29 -0.82 1.24
N LEU A 56 -2.82 -0.49 0.03
CA LEU A 56 -2.92 0.81 -0.64
C LEU A 56 -2.10 1.95 -0.02
N TYR A 57 -1.14 1.64 0.85
CA TYR A 57 -0.34 2.68 1.51
C TYR A 57 0.37 3.61 0.54
N HIS A 58 0.99 3.08 -0.52
CA HIS A 58 1.65 3.91 -1.52
C HIS A 58 0.68 4.84 -2.27
N PRO A 59 -0.38 4.35 -2.94
CA PRO A 59 -1.30 5.25 -3.64
C PRO A 59 -2.03 6.22 -2.70
N GLU A 60 -2.31 5.85 -1.45
CA GLU A 60 -2.87 6.80 -0.47
C GLU A 60 -1.91 7.92 -0.10
N SER A 61 -0.63 7.59 0.13
CA SER A 61 0.38 8.59 0.49
C SER A 61 0.57 9.65 -0.60
N LEU A 62 0.21 9.38 -1.87
CA LEU A 62 0.21 10.41 -2.91
C LEU A 62 -0.68 11.61 -2.57
N LEU A 63 -1.79 11.39 -1.85
CA LEU A 63 -2.74 12.45 -1.47
C LEU A 63 -2.13 13.50 -0.53
N GLU A 64 -0.98 13.19 0.06
CA GLU A 64 -0.23 14.12 0.92
C GLU A 64 0.75 15.01 0.13
N PHE A 65 0.92 14.80 -1.18
CA PHE A 65 1.84 15.57 -2.01
C PHE A 65 1.16 16.76 -2.67
N PRO A 66 1.86 17.91 -2.80
CA PRO A 66 1.29 19.13 -3.37
C PRO A 66 1.05 19.04 -4.89
N VAL A 67 1.79 18.16 -5.57
CA VAL A 67 1.66 17.92 -7.01
C VAL A 67 1.33 16.46 -7.21
N LEU A 68 0.15 16.20 -7.77
CA LEU A 68 -0.32 14.85 -8.06
C LEU A 68 0.01 14.47 -9.51
N PRO A 69 0.25 13.17 -9.77
CA PRO A 69 0.26 12.67 -11.14
C PRO A 69 -1.12 12.88 -11.79
N LYS A 70 -1.14 13.05 -13.11
CA LYS A 70 -2.36 13.16 -13.92
C LYS A 70 -3.22 11.91 -13.82
N SER A 71 -2.62 10.73 -13.73
CA SER A 71 -3.33 9.47 -13.54
C SER A 71 -2.54 8.49 -12.69
N VAL A 72 -3.25 7.71 -11.87
CA VAL A 72 -2.70 6.61 -11.10
C VAL A 72 -3.44 5.33 -11.47
N VAL A 73 -2.70 4.30 -11.83
CA VAL A 73 -3.24 2.95 -12.05
C VAL A 73 -2.67 2.05 -10.97
N VAL A 74 -3.54 1.35 -10.25
CA VAL A 74 -3.16 0.29 -9.32
C VAL A 74 -3.65 -1.01 -9.90
N TRP A 75 -2.73 -1.93 -10.17
CA TRP A 75 -3.05 -3.26 -10.65
C TRP A 75 -2.74 -4.27 -9.55
N GLU A 76 -3.79 -4.92 -9.04
CA GLU A 76 -3.71 -5.98 -8.04
C GLU A 76 -4.25 -7.27 -8.67
N PRO A 77 -3.40 -8.25 -8.98
CA PRO A 77 -3.84 -9.49 -9.64
C PRO A 77 -4.78 -10.33 -8.76
N GLU A 78 -4.65 -10.24 -7.43
CA GLU A 78 -5.46 -11.01 -6.50
C GLU A 78 -6.10 -10.09 -5.45
N ILE A 79 -7.34 -9.69 -5.71
CA ILE A 79 -8.15 -8.98 -4.71
C ILE A 79 -9.00 -9.99 -3.96
N ASP A 80 -8.47 -10.52 -2.85
CA ASP A 80 -9.29 -11.29 -1.91
C ASP A 80 -9.89 -10.37 -0.84
N LEU A 81 -11.03 -9.75 -1.17
CA LEU A 81 -11.75 -8.87 -0.23
C LEU A 81 -12.24 -9.60 1.04
N GLN A 82 -12.28 -10.94 1.05
CA GLN A 82 -12.63 -11.71 2.24
C GLN A 82 -11.44 -11.80 3.21
N LYS A 83 -10.21 -11.92 2.67
CA LYS A 83 -8.96 -11.89 3.46
C LYS A 83 -8.57 -10.49 3.90
N PHE A 84 -9.06 -9.45 3.21
CA PHE A 84 -8.73 -8.06 3.47
C PHE A 84 -9.98 -7.21 3.78
N PRO A 85 -10.59 -7.36 4.97
CA PRO A 85 -11.82 -6.65 5.35
C PRO A 85 -11.67 -5.12 5.30
N TYR A 86 -10.46 -4.59 5.47
CA TYR A 86 -10.16 -3.18 5.28
C TYR A 86 -10.42 -2.72 3.83
N LEU A 87 -9.94 -3.47 2.83
CA LEU A 87 -10.17 -3.15 1.41
C LEU A 87 -11.65 -3.25 1.07
N LYS A 88 -12.36 -4.24 1.61
CA LYS A 88 -13.81 -4.38 1.45
C LYS A 88 -14.54 -3.12 1.94
N LYS A 89 -14.20 -2.63 3.13
CA LYS A 89 -14.80 -1.41 3.69
C LYS A 89 -14.55 -0.19 2.81
N LYS A 90 -13.37 -0.12 2.19
CA LYS A 90 -12.90 1.05 1.45
C LYS A 90 -13.38 1.11 0.00
N PHE A 91 -13.60 -0.04 -0.64
CA PHE A 91 -14.00 -0.10 -2.06
C PHE A 91 -15.48 -0.42 -2.28
N LEU A 92 -16.19 -1.00 -1.29
CA LEU A 92 -17.58 -1.47 -1.45
C LEU A 92 -18.60 -0.77 -0.54
N ASN A 93 -18.18 0.25 0.23
CA ASN A 93 -19.07 1.21 0.87
C ASN A 93 -18.80 2.61 0.31
#